data_AF-A0A816W2F0-F1
#
_entry.id   AF-A0A816W2F0-F1
#
_cell.length_a   1.000
_cell.length_b   1.000
_cell.length_c   1.000
_cell.angle_alpha   90.00
_cell.angle_beta   90.00
_cell.angle_gamma   90.00
#
_symmetry.space_group_name_H-M   'P 1'
#
loop_
_entity.id
_entity.type
_entity.pdbx_description
1 polymer ?
#
loop_
_entity_poly.entity_id
_entity_poly.type
_entity_poly.pdbx_seq_one_letter_code
_entity_poly.pdbx_strand_id
1 'polypeptide(L)' 'TLSNDALFGSYLNVADPNEPNWKQRFFDSQAMYDRLKSIKQVADPQGLFICKNCVGSDD' A
#
# COMPACT_ATOMS: atom_id res chain seq x y z
N THR A 1 -0.40 12.11 20.63
CA THR A 1 -1.60 12.47 19.85
C THR A 1 -1.59 11.59 18.62
N LEU A 2 -2.56 10.71 18.43
CA LEU A 2 -2.65 9.95 17.19
C LEU A 2 -2.81 10.97 16.05
N SER A 3 -1.95 10.95 15.04
CA SER A 3 -2.16 11.78 13.86
C SER A 3 -3.50 11.39 13.24
N ASN A 4 -4.33 12.37 12.90
CA ASN A 4 -5.64 12.15 12.27
C ASN A 4 -5.57 11.26 11.01
N ASP A 5 -4.39 11.11 10.42
CA ASP A 5 -4.11 10.22 9.30
C ASP A 5 -4.29 8.72 9.56
N ALA A 6 -4.29 8.29 10.83
CA ALA A 6 -4.36 6.86 11.19
C ALA A 6 -5.79 6.31 11.36
N LEU A 7 -6.84 7.15 11.26
CA LEU A 7 -8.21 6.75 11.59
C LEU A 7 -9.09 6.37 10.38
N PHE A 8 -8.66 6.69 9.15
CA PHE A 8 -9.49 6.52 7.95
C PHE A 8 -8.71 5.88 6.81
N GLY A 9 -9.36 4.95 6.10
CA GLY A 9 -8.83 4.31 4.89
C GLY A 9 -9.56 4.78 3.63
N SER A 10 -8.96 4.48 2.49
CA SER A 10 -9.50 4.69 1.15
C SER A 10 -9.63 3.34 0.45
N TYR A 11 -10.72 3.12 -0.27
CA TYR A 11 -10.88 1.87 -1.02
C TYR A 11 -10.08 1.93 -2.32
N LEU A 12 -9.00 1.13 -2.41
CA LEU A 12 -8.00 1.12 -3.49
C LEU A 12 -8.61 1.26 -4.90
N ASN A 13 -9.68 0.52 -5.19
CA ASN A 13 -10.27 0.46 -6.54
C ASN A 13 -11.06 1.71 -6.96
N VAL A 14 -11.36 2.63 -6.03
CA VAL A 14 -12.15 3.85 -6.30
C VAL A 14 -11.52 5.13 -5.71
N ALA A 15 -10.29 5.04 -5.23
CA ALA A 15 -9.57 6.17 -4.66
C ALA A 15 -8.92 7.05 -5.75
N ASP A 16 -8.54 8.27 -5.39
CA ASP A 16 -7.71 9.12 -6.25
C ASP A 16 -6.37 8.40 -6.53
N PRO A 17 -5.92 8.29 -7.79
CA PRO A 17 -4.59 7.77 -8.10
C PRO A 17 -3.46 8.49 -7.33
N ASN A 18 -3.65 9.74 -6.93
CA ASN A 18 -2.68 10.54 -6.18
C ASN A 18 -2.96 10.56 -4.68
N GLU A 19 -3.69 9.57 -4.14
CA GLU A 19 -3.97 9.44 -2.71
C GLU A 19 -2.68 9.61 -1.86
N PRO A 20 -2.62 10.64 -0.99
CA PRO A 20 -1.48 10.80 -0.09
C PRO A 20 -1.46 9.66 0.92
N ASN A 21 -0.27 9.20 1.31
CA ASN A 21 -0.11 8.10 2.27
C ASN A 21 -0.85 6.81 1.82
N TRP A 22 -0.96 6.57 0.50
CA TRP A 22 -1.71 5.46 -0.10
C TRP A 22 -1.41 4.09 0.53
N LYS A 23 -0.16 3.84 0.96
CA LYS A 23 0.19 2.57 1.63
C LYS A 23 -0.67 2.32 2.86
N GLN A 24 -0.83 3.32 3.70
CA GLN A 24 -1.62 3.23 4.91
C GLN A 24 -3.12 3.34 4.59
N ARG A 25 -3.49 4.26 3.69
CA ARG A 25 -4.89 4.45 3.29
C ARG A 25 -5.49 3.21 2.65
N PHE A 26 -4.73 2.45 1.86
CA PHE A 26 -5.23 1.27 1.15
C PHE A 26 -4.97 -0.05 1.90
N PHE A 27 -3.88 -0.13 2.66
CA PHE A 27 -3.43 -1.39 3.27
C PHE A 27 -3.32 -1.31 4.80
N ASP A 28 -3.98 -0.33 5.42
CA ASP A 28 -4.08 -0.14 6.88
C ASP A 28 -2.75 0.29 7.54
N SER A 29 -2.11 -0.58 8.31
CA SER A 29 -0.88 -0.24 9.03
C SER A 29 0.37 -0.46 8.20
N GLN A 30 1.47 0.20 8.57
CA GLN A 30 2.79 -0.09 7.97
C GLN A 30 3.15 -1.58 8.11
N ALA A 31 2.84 -2.19 9.26
CA ALA A 31 3.09 -3.61 9.50
C ALA A 31 2.29 -4.52 8.54
N MET A 32 1.06 -4.15 8.19
CA MET A 32 0.27 -4.88 7.20
C MET A 32 0.86 -4.70 5.80
N TYR A 33 1.24 -3.49 5.41
CA TYR A 33 1.89 -3.23 4.12
C TYR A 33 3.18 -4.05 3.97
N ASP A 34 4.03 -4.07 5.00
CA ASP A 34 5.28 -4.83 5.00
C ASP A 34 5.04 -6.34 4.90
N ARG A 35 3.98 -6.85 5.53
CA ARG A 35 3.55 -8.25 5.38
C ARG A 35 3.10 -8.57 3.96
N LEU A 36 2.33 -7.69 3.31
CA LEU A 36 1.93 -7.90 1.92
C LEU A 36 3.15 -7.82 0.98
N LYS A 37 4.08 -6.91 1.26
CA LYS A 37 5.32 -6.77 0.51
C LYS A 37 6.19 -8.03 0.58
N SER A 38 6.30 -8.66 1.74
CA SER A 38 7.05 -9.92 1.87
C SER A 38 6.41 -11.07 1.07
N ILE A 39 5.07 -11.14 1.02
CA ILE A 39 4.36 -12.11 0.17
C ILE A 39 4.62 -11.81 -1.32
N LYS A 40 4.54 -10.54 -1.72
CA LYS A 40 4.82 -10.10 -3.08
C LYS A 40 6.24 -10.45 -3.51
N GLN A 41 7.24 -10.30 -2.65
CA GLN A 41 8.63 -10.67 -2.92
C GLN A 41 8.80 -12.18 -3.18
N VAL A 42 7.99 -13.03 -2.55
CA VAL A 42 7.99 -14.48 -2.83
C VAL A 42 7.32 -14.79 -4.17
N ALA A 43 6.19 -14.15 -4.46
CA ALA A 43 5.38 -14.43 -5.65
C ALA A 43 5.92 -13.76 -6.93
N ASP A 44 6.56 -12.60 -6.80
CA ASP A 44 7.14 -11.79 -7.87
C ASP A 44 8.51 -11.23 -7.45
N PRO A 45 9.52 -12.10 -7.33
CA PRO A 45 10.86 -11.70 -6.87
C PRO A 45 11.60 -10.77 -7.85
N GLN A 46 11.15 -10.71 -9.11
CA GLN A 46 11.73 -9.87 -10.15
C GLN A 46 11.02 -8.52 -10.28
N GLY A 47 9.92 -8.30 -9.55
CA GLY A 47 9.13 -7.07 -9.61
C GLY A 47 8.51 -6.82 -10.97
N LEU A 48 8.10 -7.86 -11.70
CA LEU A 48 7.54 -7.72 -13.05
C LEU A 48 6.13 -7.13 -13.05
N PHE A 49 5.32 -7.40 -12.02
CA PHE A 49 3.93 -6.93 -11.97
C PHE A 49 3.83 -5.64 -11.15
N ILE A 50 3.97 -4.51 -11.84
CA ILE A 50 3.90 -3.16 -11.29
C ILE A 50 2.57 -2.50 -11.67
N CYS A 51 1.98 -1.79 -10.71
CA CYS A 51 0.83 -0.92 -10.93
C CYS A 51 0.87 0.27 -9.96
N LYS A 52 0.22 1.38 -10.31
CA LYS A 52 0.21 2.59 -9.49
C LYS A 52 -0.40 2.32 -8.11
N ASN A 53 0.35 2.63 -7.04
CA ASN A 53 -0.02 2.42 -5.63
C ASN A 53 -0.32 0.96 -5.26
N CYS A 54 0.20 0.00 -6.03
CA CYS A 54 0.21 -1.39 -5.63
C CYS A 54 1.33 -1.66 -4.63
N VAL A 55 1.21 -2.75 -3.86
CA VAL A 55 2.25 -3.16 -2.91
C VAL A 55 3.59 -3.35 -3.63
N GLY A 56 4.62 -2.63 -3.18
CA GLY A 56 5.96 -2.64 -3.76
C GLY A 56 6.14 -1.77 -5.01
N SER A 57 5.14 -0.96 -5.40
CA SER A 57 5.24 -0.09 -6.59
C SER A 57 6.18 1.10 -6.44
N ASP A 58 6.71 1.31 -5.24
CA ASP A 58 7.62 2.41 -4.88
C ASP A 58 9.05 1.95 -4.56
N ASP A 59 9.36 0.69 -4.85
CA ASP A 59 10.71 0.11 -4.77
C ASP A 59 11.57 0.56 -5.95
#